data_AF-A0AAE4BQ53-F1
#
_entry.id   AF-A0AAE4BQ53-F1
#
_cell.length_a   1.000
_cell.length_b   1.000
_cell.length_c   1.000
_cell.angle_alpha   90.00
_cell.angle_beta   90.00
_cell.angle_gamma   90.00
#
_symmetry.space_group_name_H-M   'P 1'
#
loop_
_entity.id
_entity.type
_entity.pdbx_description
1 polymer ?
#
loop_
_entity_poly.entity_id
_entity_poly.type
_entity_poly.pdbx_seq_one_letter_code
_entity_poly.pdbx_strand_id
1 'polypeptide(L)'
;MVKKYFSLLAMLLSIPLMALADGSESLDKKSATQKTDYSFLDKGVKVFLDKEKQSSVKFGLALQFWARYLENNPGTLNENGDQVSQFFDLSMRRMRFNASVNLKNNVFFYTQLGTNNQAFNTDPHYQMFIHDFWTMFRVWDDKLYIGAGKHYFNGISRMSSTSSFSYMTLDNPLVNFPMINREDDFGRQLGIFAIGTIGRLGYRMALNKPYVYSLARTRDELEDLPVDDRVSNLSTEIQNNTFSGNGYFFWQFQDVVKSTSSFFPMSYIGSKRVLNLGAGFTFHPRSMASFDDNKELKYHDQVFLGVDLFLSEPLKGGAALDVYSVWYHYDFGPNYLRSAGIIPVDGGQDSEAGNLYPQGSGHRYYVIGTGDVWYTSAAYKLPDNINGWLGKLQPFAAFTLQNFEGLNDLGTMYDIGVNYLFYKQKIKMTAQYTLRPLFEVQDLDAELPTKSAIVTEHKGQFIFQLQFVL
;
A
#
# COMPACT_ATOMS: atom_id res chain seq x y z
N MET A 1 -5.29 14.04 30.23
CA MET A 1 -5.21 14.39 28.80
C MET A 1 -6.19 13.61 27.90
N VAL A 2 -6.53 12.35 28.23
CA VAL A 2 -7.44 11.45 27.46
C VAL A 2 -8.86 11.98 27.21
N LYS A 3 -9.42 12.85 28.09
CA LYS A 3 -10.79 13.38 27.92
C LYS A 3 -10.96 14.42 26.79
N LYS A 4 -9.89 15.11 26.36
CA LYS A 4 -9.99 16.15 25.30
C LYS A 4 -10.02 15.57 23.87
N TYR A 5 -9.47 14.38 23.67
CA TYR A 5 -9.43 13.72 22.35
C TYR A 5 -10.77 13.04 22.00
N PHE A 6 -11.51 12.53 23.00
CA PHE A 6 -12.86 11.98 22.79
C PHE A 6 -13.88 13.06 22.35
N SER A 7 -13.72 14.30 22.83
CA SER A 7 -14.58 15.42 22.42
C SER A 7 -14.34 15.86 20.97
N LEU A 8 -13.12 15.73 20.44
CA LEU A 8 -12.82 16.05 19.04
C LEU A 8 -13.37 14.98 18.07
N LEU A 9 -13.27 13.71 18.47
CA LEU A 9 -13.86 12.58 17.74
C LEU A 9 -15.41 12.68 17.70
N ALA A 10 -16.03 13.09 18.81
CA ALA A 10 -17.47 13.37 18.87
C ALA A 10 -17.87 14.60 18.04
N MET A 11 -17.04 15.66 18.01
CA MET A 11 -17.27 16.83 17.16
C MET A 11 -17.16 16.49 15.67
N LEU A 12 -16.15 15.73 15.24
CA LEU A 12 -15.99 15.34 13.83
C LEU A 12 -17.06 14.34 13.37
N LEU A 13 -17.55 13.47 14.26
CA LEU A 13 -18.72 12.62 13.98
C LEU A 13 -20.05 13.40 13.96
N SER A 14 -20.09 14.60 14.54
CA SER A 14 -21.27 15.49 14.50
C SER A 14 -21.31 16.46 13.32
N ILE A 15 -20.24 16.57 12.53
CA ILE A 15 -20.16 17.52 11.40
C ILE A 15 -20.84 17.04 10.10
N PRO A 16 -21.39 15.81 9.96
CA PRO A 16 -22.48 15.57 9.01
C PRO A 16 -23.87 15.87 9.60
N LEU A 17 -23.99 16.23 10.89
CA LEU A 17 -25.30 16.33 11.56
C LEU A 17 -25.93 17.73 11.57
N MET A 18 -25.16 18.80 11.34
CA MET A 18 -25.67 20.18 11.46
C MET A 18 -25.69 20.99 10.14
N ALA A 19 -25.06 20.51 9.06
CA ALA A 19 -25.06 21.21 7.77
C ALA A 19 -26.23 20.85 6.83
N LEU A 20 -27.25 20.13 7.32
CA LEU A 20 -28.48 19.81 6.58
C LEU A 20 -29.74 20.47 7.17
N ALA A 21 -29.56 21.45 8.06
CA ALA A 21 -30.67 22.15 8.71
C ALA A 21 -30.44 23.66 8.64
N ASP A 22 -30.38 24.22 7.43
CA ASP A 22 -30.90 25.56 7.13
C ASP A 22 -30.75 25.84 5.63
N GLY A 23 -31.84 25.61 4.93
CA GLY A 23 -31.97 25.70 3.48
C GLY A 23 -33.36 25.23 3.10
N SER A 24 -34.37 25.96 3.57
CA SER A 24 -35.78 25.69 3.28
C SER A 24 -36.10 26.03 1.82
N GLU A 25 -35.76 25.12 0.92
CA GLU A 25 -36.61 24.86 -0.25
C GLU A 25 -37.38 23.58 0.02
N SER A 26 -38.69 23.62 -0.23
CA SER A 26 -39.61 22.51 -0.04
C SER A 26 -39.23 21.34 -0.94
N LEU A 27 -38.30 20.50 -0.48
CA LEU A 27 -38.12 19.16 -1.02
C LEU A 27 -39.35 18.36 -0.63
N ASP A 28 -40.17 18.08 -1.64
CA ASP A 28 -41.31 17.16 -1.56
C ASP A 28 -40.93 15.92 -0.73
N LYS A 29 -41.58 15.77 0.44
CA LYS A 29 -41.48 14.60 1.33
C LYS A 29 -42.02 13.30 0.71
N LYS A 30 -42.13 13.22 -0.61
CA LYS A 30 -42.60 12.06 -1.40
C LYS A 30 -41.53 11.41 -2.27
N SER A 31 -40.24 11.76 -2.10
CA SER A 31 -39.11 11.00 -2.65
C SER A 31 -38.33 10.34 -1.50
N ALA A 32 -38.83 9.22 -0.97
CA ALA A 32 -38.49 7.88 -1.41
C ALA A 32 -37.15 7.37 -0.86
N THR A 33 -37.27 6.44 0.08
CA THR A 33 -36.37 5.32 0.41
C THR A 33 -36.10 4.42 -0.81
N GLN A 34 -35.91 5.01 -2.00
CA GLN A 34 -35.51 4.29 -3.18
C GLN A 34 -34.00 4.12 -3.10
N LYS A 35 -33.53 2.91 -2.76
CA LYS A 35 -32.12 2.54 -2.93
C LYS A 35 -31.73 2.90 -4.35
N THR A 36 -30.87 3.91 -4.51
CA THR A 36 -30.33 4.28 -5.80
C THR A 36 -29.56 3.09 -6.37
N ASP A 37 -29.93 2.64 -7.57
CA ASP A 37 -29.28 1.50 -8.20
C ASP A 37 -27.95 1.91 -8.83
N TYR A 38 -26.86 1.52 -8.17
CA TYR A 38 -25.49 1.71 -8.66
C TYR A 38 -24.93 0.47 -9.38
N SER A 39 -25.76 -0.54 -9.68
CA SER A 39 -25.31 -1.80 -10.30
C SER A 39 -24.63 -1.61 -11.66
N PHE A 40 -24.96 -0.53 -12.38
CA PHE A 40 -24.31 -0.16 -13.64
C PHE A 40 -22.79 0.02 -13.48
N LEU A 41 -22.32 0.42 -12.28
CA LEU A 41 -20.89 0.56 -11.99
C LEU A 41 -20.18 -0.79 -12.04
N ASP A 42 -20.81 -1.94 -11.75
CA ASP A 42 -20.13 -3.25 -11.83
C ASP A 42 -19.57 -3.53 -13.23
N LYS A 43 -20.28 -3.06 -14.27
CA LYS A 43 -19.88 -3.23 -15.67
C LYS A 43 -18.77 -2.24 -16.07
N GLY A 44 -18.78 -1.04 -15.48
CA GLY A 44 -17.97 0.10 -15.91
C GLY A 44 -18.32 0.53 -17.34
N VAL A 45 -17.47 1.35 -17.97
CA VAL A 45 -17.66 1.76 -19.37
C VAL A 45 -17.03 0.72 -20.27
N LYS A 46 -17.83 -0.22 -20.78
CA LYS A 46 -17.38 -1.31 -21.65
C LYS A 46 -17.93 -1.14 -23.08
N VAL A 47 -17.03 -1.07 -24.05
CA VAL A 47 -17.32 -1.01 -25.49
C VAL A 47 -16.93 -2.35 -26.12
N PHE A 48 -17.83 -2.95 -26.88
CA PHE A 48 -17.54 -4.17 -27.65
C PHE A 48 -16.95 -3.82 -29.02
N LEU A 49 -15.94 -4.56 -29.45
CA LEU A 49 -15.20 -4.33 -30.70
C LEU A 49 -15.68 -5.23 -31.85
N ASP A 50 -16.52 -6.21 -31.56
CA ASP A 50 -17.10 -7.14 -32.53
C ASP A 50 -18.60 -7.35 -32.25
N LYS A 51 -19.31 -7.89 -33.26
CA LYS A 51 -20.77 -8.10 -33.18
C LYS A 51 -21.11 -9.20 -32.17
N GLU A 52 -20.23 -10.18 -32.04
CA GLU A 52 -20.36 -11.35 -31.16
C GLU A 52 -20.10 -11.01 -29.69
N LYS A 53 -19.64 -9.78 -29.39
CA LYS A 53 -19.29 -9.28 -28.05
C LYS A 53 -18.18 -10.07 -27.35
N GLN A 54 -17.28 -10.66 -28.14
CA GLN A 54 -16.13 -11.44 -27.66
C GLN A 54 -14.89 -10.59 -27.42
N SER A 55 -14.81 -9.42 -28.06
CA SER A 55 -13.72 -8.45 -27.89
C SER A 55 -14.25 -7.16 -27.31
N SER A 56 -13.50 -6.53 -26.41
CA SER A 56 -13.95 -5.32 -25.73
C SER A 56 -12.82 -4.44 -25.21
N VAL A 57 -13.11 -3.14 -25.14
CA VAL A 57 -12.36 -2.15 -24.36
C VAL A 57 -13.18 -1.78 -23.13
N LYS A 58 -12.55 -1.73 -21.96
CA LYS A 58 -13.17 -1.23 -20.73
C LYS A 58 -12.34 -0.08 -20.18
N PHE A 59 -13.01 1.02 -19.87
CA PHE A 59 -12.44 2.19 -19.22
C PHE A 59 -12.82 2.24 -17.74
N GLY A 60 -11.92 2.77 -16.92
CA GLY A 60 -12.14 3.02 -15.51
C GLY A 60 -11.60 4.38 -15.09
N LEU A 61 -12.30 5.00 -14.13
CA LEU A 61 -11.91 6.24 -13.48
C LEU A 61 -11.91 5.97 -11.97
N ALA A 62 -10.90 6.46 -11.26
CA ALA A 62 -10.86 6.31 -9.82
C ALA A 62 -10.22 7.50 -9.11
N LEU A 63 -10.81 7.86 -7.98
CA LEU A 63 -10.46 9.03 -7.17
C LEU A 63 -10.38 8.63 -5.70
N GLN A 64 -9.33 9.08 -5.02
CA GLN A 64 -9.21 9.05 -3.56
C GLN A 64 -8.76 10.42 -3.06
N PHE A 65 -9.58 11.02 -2.22
CA PHE A 65 -9.32 12.27 -1.51
C PHE A 65 -9.17 11.98 -0.01
N TRP A 66 -8.19 12.60 0.64
CA TRP A 66 -7.92 12.47 2.07
C TRP A 66 -7.99 13.81 2.78
N ALA A 67 -8.65 13.82 3.94
CA ALA A 67 -8.50 14.86 4.97
C ALA A 67 -7.79 14.23 6.16
N ARG A 68 -6.72 14.86 6.65
CA ARG A 68 -5.80 14.24 7.62
C ARG A 68 -5.57 15.13 8.82
N TYR A 69 -5.43 14.50 9.97
CA TYR A 69 -4.83 15.07 11.17
C TYR A 69 -3.69 14.15 11.60
N LEU A 70 -2.49 14.69 11.76
CA LEU A 70 -1.27 13.94 12.04
C LEU A 70 -0.58 14.49 13.28
N GLU A 71 -0.14 13.62 14.19
CA GLU A 71 0.87 13.98 15.19
C GLU A 71 2.26 13.73 14.59
N ASN A 72 3.08 14.79 14.59
CA ASN A 72 4.41 14.78 13.99
C ASN A 72 5.46 14.24 14.96
N ASN A 73 6.57 13.79 14.38
CA ASN A 73 7.78 13.47 15.11
C ASN A 73 8.40 14.74 15.70
N PRO A 74 9.11 14.63 16.85
CA PRO A 74 9.83 15.76 17.44
C PRO A 74 10.75 16.46 16.43
N GLY A 75 10.82 17.79 16.55
CA GLY A 75 11.64 18.64 15.67
C GLY A 75 11.14 18.78 14.23
N THR A 76 9.94 18.30 13.89
CA THR A 76 9.35 18.55 12.56
C THR A 76 9.14 20.03 12.33
N LEU A 77 9.57 20.53 11.16
CA LEU A 77 9.47 21.93 10.75
C LEU A 77 8.40 22.11 9.67
N ASN A 78 7.79 23.29 9.62
CA ASN A 78 6.99 23.76 8.49
C ASN A 78 7.89 24.40 7.42
N GLU A 79 7.29 24.91 6.35
CA GLU A 79 8.02 25.51 5.22
C GLU A 79 8.72 26.84 5.54
N ASN A 80 8.41 27.44 6.68
CA ASN A 80 9.07 28.64 7.19
C ASN A 80 10.16 28.30 8.23
N GLY A 81 10.34 27.02 8.57
CA GLY A 81 11.28 26.57 9.60
C GLY A 81 10.72 26.58 11.03
N ASP A 82 9.43 26.83 11.24
CA ASP A 82 8.84 26.78 12.58
C ASP A 82 8.54 25.33 12.98
N GLN A 83 8.80 24.98 14.24
CA GLN A 83 8.45 23.66 14.78
C GLN A 83 6.93 23.45 14.83
N VAL A 84 6.50 22.29 14.36
CA VAL A 84 5.10 21.90 14.28
C VAL A 84 4.90 20.47 14.81
N SER A 85 4.19 20.35 15.93
CA SER A 85 3.88 19.07 16.56
C SER A 85 2.72 18.32 15.91
N GLN A 86 1.93 18.99 15.07
CA GLN A 86 0.77 18.43 14.42
C GLN A 86 0.48 19.10 13.07
N PHE A 87 -0.14 18.37 12.16
CA PHE A 87 -0.62 18.89 10.87
C PHE A 87 -2.10 18.56 10.64
N PHE A 88 -2.78 19.48 9.96
CA PHE A 88 -4.08 19.24 9.34
C PHE A 88 -4.01 19.65 7.86
N ASP A 89 -4.40 18.75 6.96
CA ASP A 89 -4.35 19.04 5.53
C ASP A 89 -5.36 18.24 4.72
N LEU A 90 -5.48 18.62 3.44
CA LEU A 90 -6.27 17.95 2.42
C LEU A 90 -5.34 17.51 1.28
N SER A 91 -5.51 16.29 0.80
CA SER A 91 -4.64 15.73 -0.24
C SER A 91 -5.39 14.81 -1.21
N MET A 92 -4.91 14.75 -2.45
CA MET A 92 -5.35 13.75 -3.43
C MET A 92 -4.41 12.55 -3.37
N ARG A 93 -4.89 11.47 -2.75
CA ARG A 93 -4.10 10.26 -2.58
C ARG A 93 -3.88 9.53 -3.91
N ARG A 94 -4.93 9.41 -4.74
CA ARG A 94 -4.89 8.77 -6.08
C ARG A 94 -5.89 9.42 -7.03
N MET A 95 -5.46 9.72 -8.25
CA MET A 95 -6.30 10.14 -9.38
C MET A 95 -5.91 9.30 -10.59
N ARG A 96 -6.73 8.30 -10.95
CA ARG A 96 -6.36 7.28 -11.94
C ARG A 96 -7.38 7.15 -13.06
N PHE A 97 -6.87 7.00 -14.27
CA PHE A 97 -7.60 6.49 -15.42
C PHE A 97 -6.97 5.17 -15.84
N ASN A 98 -7.79 4.19 -16.22
CA ASN A 98 -7.30 2.94 -16.79
C ASN A 98 -8.12 2.52 -18.02
N ALA A 99 -7.47 1.77 -18.90
CA ALA A 99 -8.10 1.09 -20.01
C ALA A 99 -7.60 -0.34 -20.08
N SER A 100 -8.51 -1.28 -20.35
CA SER A 100 -8.21 -2.68 -20.57
C SER A 100 -8.83 -3.15 -21.88
N VAL A 101 -8.08 -3.91 -22.66
CA VAL A 101 -8.56 -4.56 -23.87
C VAL A 101 -8.52 -6.06 -23.66
N ASN A 102 -9.59 -6.72 -24.06
CA ASN A 102 -9.66 -8.18 -24.15
C ASN A 102 -10.11 -8.52 -25.56
N LEU A 103 -9.30 -9.28 -26.30
CA LEU A 103 -9.61 -9.76 -27.65
C LEU A 103 -9.86 -11.27 -27.58
N LYS A 104 -11.14 -11.66 -27.67
CA LYS A 104 -11.60 -13.06 -27.66
C LYS A 104 -11.02 -13.92 -26.54
N ASN A 105 -10.70 -13.30 -25.39
CA ASN A 105 -10.00 -13.90 -24.25
C ASN A 105 -8.60 -14.48 -24.55
N ASN A 106 -7.99 -14.14 -25.69
CA ASN A 106 -6.67 -14.65 -26.07
C ASN A 106 -5.57 -13.59 -25.98
N VAL A 107 -5.92 -12.31 -26.18
CA VAL A 107 -5.00 -11.19 -26.07
C VAL A 107 -5.56 -10.16 -25.09
N PHE A 108 -4.73 -9.75 -24.15
CA PHE A 108 -5.07 -8.78 -23.13
C PHE A 108 -4.08 -7.62 -23.19
N PHE A 109 -4.58 -6.41 -23.11
CA PHE A 109 -3.77 -5.22 -22.93
C PHE A 109 -4.31 -4.42 -21.76
N TYR A 110 -3.44 -3.83 -20.97
CA TYR A 110 -3.81 -2.97 -19.86
C TYR A 110 -2.90 -1.76 -19.79
N THR A 111 -3.52 -0.60 -19.58
CA THR A 111 -2.84 0.64 -19.26
C THR A 111 -3.52 1.34 -18.10
N GLN A 112 -2.72 1.98 -17.25
CA GLN A 112 -3.19 2.85 -16.19
C GLN A 112 -2.32 4.10 -16.14
N LEU A 113 -2.94 5.27 -16.14
CA LEU A 113 -2.26 6.56 -16.04
C LEU A 113 -2.88 7.43 -14.95
N GLY A 114 -2.09 8.36 -14.42
CA GLY A 114 -2.56 9.33 -13.44
C GLY A 114 -1.50 9.65 -12.38
N THR A 115 -1.94 10.27 -11.29
CA THR A 115 -1.04 10.77 -10.24
C THR A 115 -1.39 10.18 -8.86
N ASN A 116 -0.42 10.25 -7.95
CA ASN A 116 -0.53 9.90 -6.54
C ASN A 116 -0.06 11.07 -5.68
N ASN A 117 -0.46 11.07 -4.41
CA ASN A 117 0.20 11.81 -3.33
C ASN A 117 0.31 13.32 -3.55
N GLN A 118 -0.74 13.96 -4.06
CA GLN A 118 -0.75 15.41 -4.24
C GLN A 118 -1.22 16.10 -2.98
N ALA A 119 -0.45 17.08 -2.50
CA ALA A 119 -0.73 17.88 -1.32
C ALA A 119 -0.50 19.37 -1.63
N PHE A 120 -0.74 20.23 -0.65
CA PHE A 120 -0.62 21.69 -0.83
C PHE A 120 0.83 22.14 -1.10
N ASN A 121 1.84 21.36 -0.69
CA ASN A 121 3.26 21.68 -0.84
C ASN A 121 3.95 20.87 -1.96
N THR A 122 3.18 20.20 -2.82
CA THR A 122 3.70 19.57 -4.04
C THR A 122 3.59 20.50 -5.24
N ASP A 123 4.31 20.23 -6.34
CA ASP A 123 4.19 21.00 -7.59
C ASP A 123 2.72 21.07 -8.04
N PRO A 124 2.14 22.28 -8.20
CA PRO A 124 0.75 22.42 -8.63
C PRO A 124 0.52 21.95 -10.07
N HIS A 125 1.56 21.78 -10.89
CA HIS A 125 1.47 21.21 -12.23
C HIS A 125 1.47 19.68 -12.14
N TYR A 126 0.26 19.11 -12.07
CA TYR A 126 0.09 17.67 -11.95
C TYR A 126 0.81 16.88 -13.06
N GLN A 127 1.88 16.19 -12.67
CA GLN A 127 2.52 15.22 -13.55
C GLN A 127 1.68 13.94 -13.59
N MET A 128 1.07 13.67 -14.76
CA MET A 128 0.47 12.37 -15.03
C MET A 128 1.53 11.43 -15.57
N PHE A 129 1.58 10.22 -15.03
CA PHE A 129 2.53 9.21 -15.47
C PHE A 129 1.81 7.88 -15.71
N ILE A 130 2.45 7.03 -16.53
CA ILE A 130 1.93 5.71 -16.90
C ILE A 130 2.39 4.73 -15.82
N HIS A 131 1.45 4.20 -15.05
CA HIS A 131 1.71 3.22 -13.99
C HIS A 131 1.86 1.83 -14.55
N ASP A 132 0.93 1.41 -15.40
CA ASP A 132 0.91 0.10 -16.02
C ASP A 132 0.83 0.29 -17.54
N PHE A 133 1.59 -0.52 -18.28
CA PHE A 133 1.53 -0.59 -19.74
C PHE A 133 2.07 -1.94 -20.19
N TRP A 134 1.18 -2.90 -20.35
CA TRP A 134 1.57 -4.28 -20.66
C TRP A 134 0.55 -4.99 -21.53
N THR A 135 1.02 -6.04 -22.20
CA THR A 135 0.20 -6.97 -22.97
C THR A 135 0.47 -8.40 -22.53
N MET A 136 -0.51 -9.28 -22.72
CA MET A 136 -0.42 -10.69 -22.34
C MET A 136 -1.23 -11.56 -23.29
N PHE A 137 -0.69 -12.72 -23.60
CA PHE A 137 -1.29 -13.72 -24.48
C PHE A 137 -1.66 -14.97 -23.69
N ARG A 138 -2.82 -15.54 -24.00
CA ARG A 138 -3.19 -16.88 -23.55
C ARG A 138 -2.41 -17.91 -24.35
N VAL A 139 -1.66 -18.77 -23.67
CA VAL A 139 -0.86 -19.83 -24.30
C VAL A 139 -1.49 -21.20 -24.08
N TRP A 140 -2.01 -21.47 -22.88
CA TRP A 140 -2.66 -22.73 -22.55
C TRP A 140 -3.85 -22.51 -21.62
N ASP A 141 -5.04 -22.32 -22.20
CA ASP A 141 -6.30 -22.09 -21.49
C ASP A 141 -6.14 -21.06 -20.34
N ASP A 142 -6.60 -21.40 -19.14
CA ASP A 142 -6.34 -20.64 -17.92
C ASP A 142 -5.05 -21.07 -17.19
N LYS A 143 -4.33 -22.05 -17.71
CA LYS A 143 -3.14 -22.65 -17.08
C LYS A 143 -1.88 -21.86 -17.32
N LEU A 144 -1.78 -21.15 -18.45
CA LEU A 144 -0.64 -20.32 -18.78
C LEU A 144 -1.04 -19.13 -19.66
N TYR A 145 -0.65 -17.96 -19.17
CA TYR A 145 -0.57 -16.72 -19.92
C TYR A 145 0.85 -16.17 -19.83
N ILE A 146 1.36 -15.60 -20.92
CA ILE A 146 2.68 -14.96 -20.99
C ILE A 146 2.50 -13.52 -21.43
N GLY A 147 3.13 -12.58 -20.72
CA GLY A 147 3.05 -11.17 -21.04
C GLY A 147 4.35 -10.42 -20.79
N ALA A 148 4.36 -9.16 -21.21
CA ALA A 148 5.51 -8.28 -21.08
C ALA A 148 5.06 -6.81 -21.00
N GLY A 149 5.92 -5.98 -20.41
CA GLY A 149 5.74 -4.53 -20.32
C GLY A 149 6.04 -4.00 -18.93
N LYS A 150 5.55 -2.80 -18.63
CA LYS A 150 5.60 -2.21 -17.30
C LYS A 150 4.42 -2.74 -16.48
N HIS A 151 4.65 -3.60 -15.50
CA HIS A 151 3.59 -4.38 -14.87
C HIS A 151 3.68 -4.45 -13.35
N TYR A 152 2.56 -4.84 -12.72
CA TYR A 152 2.38 -4.96 -11.28
C TYR A 152 2.20 -6.43 -10.80
N PHE A 153 2.66 -7.40 -11.59
CA PHE A 153 2.75 -8.80 -11.18
C PHE A 153 3.94 -8.98 -10.23
N ASN A 154 3.69 -8.76 -8.93
CA ASN A 154 4.67 -8.88 -7.86
C ASN A 154 4.62 -10.29 -7.23
N GLY A 155 5.74 -10.71 -6.64
CA GLY A 155 5.95 -12.08 -6.18
C GLY A 155 5.73 -12.35 -4.68
N ILE A 156 5.91 -11.36 -3.81
CA ILE A 156 6.11 -11.65 -2.37
C ILE A 156 4.83 -12.16 -1.69
N SER A 157 3.67 -11.56 -2.01
CA SER A 157 2.38 -11.91 -1.42
C SER A 157 1.20 -11.42 -2.28
N ARG A 158 -0.02 -11.81 -1.90
CA ARG A 158 -1.27 -11.23 -2.42
C ARG A 158 -1.27 -9.71 -2.27
N MET A 159 -0.86 -9.21 -1.10
CA MET A 159 -0.86 -7.78 -0.80
C MET A 159 0.19 -7.01 -1.59
N SER A 160 1.31 -7.62 -1.98
CA SER A 160 2.28 -7.01 -2.90
C SER A 160 1.73 -6.78 -4.32
N SER A 161 0.59 -7.38 -4.67
CA SER A 161 -0.16 -7.12 -5.91
C SER A 161 -1.59 -6.66 -5.61
N THR A 162 -1.84 -5.96 -4.52
CA THR A 162 -3.19 -5.50 -4.12
C THR A 162 -3.74 -4.38 -5.02
N SER A 163 -5.07 -4.36 -5.23
CA SER A 163 -5.75 -3.21 -5.84
C SER A 163 -5.98 -2.12 -4.79
N SER A 164 -5.50 -0.91 -5.07
CA SER A 164 -5.66 0.24 -4.19
C SER A 164 -7.10 0.71 -3.97
N PHE A 165 -8.04 0.19 -4.76
CA PHE A 165 -9.46 0.51 -4.67
C PHE A 165 -10.27 -0.61 -4.02
N SER A 166 -9.60 -1.59 -3.43
CA SER A 166 -10.24 -2.76 -2.80
C SER A 166 -9.74 -3.04 -1.39
N TYR A 167 -9.03 -2.09 -0.79
CA TYR A 167 -8.51 -2.22 0.57
C TYR A 167 -9.62 -2.40 1.59
N MET A 168 -9.35 -3.24 2.58
CA MET A 168 -10.12 -3.35 3.82
C MET A 168 -9.87 -2.13 4.70
N THR A 169 -8.59 -1.81 4.92
CA THR A 169 -8.11 -0.61 5.62
C THR A 169 -8.18 0.62 4.70
N LEU A 170 -7.82 1.78 5.22
CA LEU A 170 -7.75 3.03 4.47
C LEU A 170 -6.71 2.96 3.34
N ASP A 171 -5.52 2.44 3.62
CA ASP A 171 -4.45 2.19 2.64
C ASP A 171 -3.67 0.92 3.00
N ASN A 172 -2.74 0.54 2.13
CA ASN A 172 -1.74 -0.49 2.40
C ASN A 172 -0.73 -0.03 3.48
N PRO A 173 -0.16 -0.95 4.26
CA PRO A 173 0.83 -0.66 5.31
C PRO A 173 2.22 -0.25 4.78
N LEU A 174 2.42 -0.12 3.46
CA LEU A 174 3.71 0.08 2.77
C LEU A 174 4.74 -1.05 2.92
N VAL A 175 4.72 -1.82 4.02
CA VAL A 175 5.64 -2.94 4.27
C VAL A 175 5.61 -4.00 3.17
N ASN A 176 4.50 -4.11 2.43
CA ASN A 176 4.31 -5.05 1.32
C ASN A 176 5.01 -4.61 0.01
N PHE A 177 5.62 -3.43 -0.02
CA PHE A 177 6.40 -2.90 -1.15
C PHE A 177 7.84 -2.56 -0.72
N PRO A 178 8.70 -3.57 -0.48
CA PRO A 178 10.07 -3.35 0.01
C PRO A 178 10.90 -2.42 -0.89
N MET A 179 10.61 -2.37 -2.19
CA MET A 179 11.37 -1.57 -3.16
C MET A 179 10.68 -0.29 -3.65
N ILE A 180 9.56 0.10 -3.02
CA ILE A 180 8.73 1.20 -3.51
C ILE A 180 9.57 2.45 -3.82
N ASN A 181 9.56 2.88 -5.08
CA ASN A 181 10.28 4.06 -5.60
C ASN A 181 11.81 4.01 -5.45
N ARG A 182 12.40 2.83 -5.29
CA ARG A 182 13.86 2.61 -5.36
C ARG A 182 14.21 1.93 -6.68
N GLU A 183 13.81 0.67 -6.80
CA GLU A 183 14.06 -0.17 -7.97
C GLU A 183 12.78 -0.45 -8.79
N ASP A 184 11.69 0.18 -8.40
CA ASP A 184 10.39 0.11 -9.04
C ASP A 184 9.81 1.51 -9.23
N ASP A 185 8.78 1.62 -10.08
CA ASP A 185 7.96 2.81 -10.22
C ASP A 185 6.57 2.53 -9.65
N PHE A 186 6.33 2.99 -8.41
CA PHE A 186 5.15 2.67 -7.61
C PHE A 186 4.82 1.17 -7.57
N GLY A 187 5.83 0.32 -7.40
CA GLY A 187 5.73 -1.13 -7.34
C GLY A 187 5.61 -1.82 -8.69
N ARG A 188 5.83 -1.11 -9.81
CA ARG A 188 5.94 -1.69 -11.16
C ARG A 188 7.38 -1.74 -11.64
N GLN A 189 7.68 -2.77 -12.41
CA GLN A 189 8.95 -2.91 -13.12
C GLN A 189 8.71 -3.25 -14.59
N LEU A 190 9.76 -3.08 -15.40
CA LEU A 190 9.78 -3.54 -16.80
C LEU A 190 10.20 -5.00 -16.82
N GLY A 191 9.41 -5.86 -17.45
CA GLY A 191 9.72 -7.28 -17.42
C GLY A 191 8.86 -8.13 -18.33
N ILE A 192 9.14 -9.44 -18.26
CA ILE A 192 8.30 -10.50 -18.79
C ILE A 192 7.70 -11.27 -17.62
N PHE A 193 6.47 -11.74 -17.77
CA PHE A 193 5.75 -12.46 -16.72
C PHE A 193 4.97 -13.64 -17.27
N ALA A 194 4.78 -14.63 -16.41
CA ALA A 194 3.93 -15.79 -16.63
C ALA A 194 2.96 -15.94 -15.47
N ILE A 195 1.68 -16.10 -15.79
CA ILE A 195 0.63 -16.31 -14.77
C ILE A 195 -0.27 -17.47 -15.18
N GLY A 196 -0.93 -18.08 -14.21
CA GLY A 196 -1.91 -19.12 -14.51
C GLY A 196 -2.58 -19.73 -13.29
N THR A 197 -3.44 -20.70 -13.57
CA THR A 197 -4.08 -21.52 -12.56
C THR A 197 -4.15 -22.97 -13.04
N ILE A 198 -3.49 -23.88 -12.32
CA ILE A 198 -3.48 -25.32 -12.60
C ILE A 198 -4.26 -26.01 -11.47
N GLY A 199 -5.47 -26.48 -11.78
CA GLY A 199 -6.39 -27.00 -10.77
C GLY A 199 -6.75 -25.91 -9.75
N ARG A 200 -6.27 -26.06 -8.51
CA ARG A 200 -6.46 -25.09 -7.41
C ARG A 200 -5.24 -24.21 -7.16
N LEU A 201 -4.09 -24.52 -7.75
CA LEU A 201 -2.86 -23.76 -7.60
C LEU A 201 -2.89 -22.56 -8.57
N GLY A 202 -2.96 -21.36 -8.04
CA GLY A 202 -2.67 -20.13 -8.78
C GLY A 202 -1.20 -19.76 -8.66
N TYR A 203 -0.63 -19.20 -9.71
CA TYR A 203 0.76 -18.73 -9.70
C TYR A 203 0.95 -17.48 -10.55
N ARG A 204 1.98 -16.71 -10.19
CA ARG A 204 2.50 -15.55 -10.92
C ARG A 204 4.00 -15.53 -10.80
N MET A 205 4.71 -15.32 -11.89
CA MET A 205 6.16 -15.19 -11.90
C MET A 205 6.54 -14.06 -12.86
N ALA A 206 7.59 -13.32 -12.54
CA ALA A 206 8.16 -12.37 -13.47
C ALA A 206 9.68 -12.33 -13.39
N LEU A 207 10.29 -11.98 -14.53
CA LEU A 207 11.68 -11.62 -14.66
C LEU A 207 11.74 -10.16 -15.09
N ASN A 208 12.25 -9.33 -14.21
CA ASN A 208 12.20 -7.88 -14.32
C ASN A 208 13.60 -7.32 -14.51
N LYS A 209 13.67 -6.23 -15.27
CA LYS A 209 14.78 -5.29 -15.27
C LYS A 209 14.40 -4.15 -14.32
N PRO A 210 14.94 -4.12 -13.09
CA PRO A 210 14.61 -3.08 -12.13
C PRO A 210 15.09 -1.71 -12.61
N TYR A 211 14.47 -0.64 -12.12
CA TYR A 211 14.95 0.72 -12.34
C TYR A 211 16.23 0.95 -11.54
N VAL A 212 17.13 1.77 -12.07
CA VAL A 212 18.33 2.21 -11.33
C VAL A 212 17.92 3.31 -10.37
N TYR A 213 18.16 3.11 -9.07
CA TYR A 213 17.93 4.15 -8.08
C TYR A 213 19.05 5.20 -8.15
N SER A 214 18.79 6.35 -8.78
CA SER A 214 19.83 7.34 -9.07
C SER A 214 20.42 8.04 -7.84
N LEU A 215 19.79 7.92 -6.67
CA LEU A 215 20.31 8.44 -5.40
C LEU A 215 21.15 7.42 -4.63
N ALA A 216 21.17 6.15 -5.05
CA ALA A 216 22.12 5.17 -4.52
C ALA A 216 23.52 5.43 -5.09
N ARG A 217 24.53 5.05 -4.30
CA ARG A 217 25.93 5.08 -4.74
C ARG A 217 26.20 4.02 -5.80
N THR A 218 27.12 4.32 -6.68
CA THR A 218 27.78 3.35 -7.57
C THR A 218 28.76 2.49 -6.78
N ARG A 219 29.27 1.43 -7.41
CA ARG A 219 30.28 0.56 -6.80
C ARG A 219 31.60 1.31 -6.61
N ASP A 220 32.03 2.05 -7.62
CA ASP A 220 33.26 2.84 -7.60
C ASP A 220 33.23 3.89 -6.47
N GLU A 221 32.10 4.60 -6.29
CA GLU A 221 31.92 5.55 -5.18
C GLU A 221 32.03 4.91 -3.79
N LEU A 222 31.67 3.63 -3.65
CA LEU A 222 31.85 2.90 -2.39
C LEU A 222 33.28 2.39 -2.19
N GLU A 223 33.95 1.99 -3.27
CA GLU A 223 35.36 1.58 -3.23
C GLU A 223 36.28 2.74 -2.88
N ASP A 224 35.99 3.93 -3.40
CA ASP A 224 36.76 5.17 -3.18
C ASP A 224 36.41 5.87 -1.85
N LEU A 225 35.41 5.38 -1.10
CA LEU A 225 35.02 5.97 0.18
C LEU A 225 36.17 5.89 1.20
N PRO A 226 36.59 7.00 1.84
CA PRO A 226 37.62 6.98 2.88
C PRO A 226 37.29 6.00 3.99
N VAL A 227 38.29 5.32 4.55
CA VAL A 227 38.08 4.26 5.55
C VAL A 227 37.36 4.79 6.80
N ASP A 228 37.64 6.02 7.21
CA ASP A 228 37.03 6.66 8.38
C ASP A 228 35.53 6.96 8.19
N ASP A 229 35.06 7.06 6.94
CA ASP A 229 33.65 7.28 6.60
C ASP A 229 32.87 5.96 6.42
N ARG A 230 33.53 4.81 6.53
CA ARG A 230 32.92 3.48 6.34
C ARG A 230 32.28 3.02 7.63
N VAL A 231 30.96 3.04 7.67
CA VAL A 231 30.16 2.44 8.76
C VAL A 231 30.10 0.92 8.59
N SER A 232 30.52 0.18 9.61
CA SER A 232 30.51 -1.29 9.60
C SER A 232 29.10 -1.86 9.74
N ASN A 233 28.85 -2.97 9.04
CA ASN A 233 27.61 -3.75 9.08
C ASN A 233 26.32 -2.93 8.83
N LEU A 234 26.39 -1.85 8.06
CA LEU A 234 25.21 -1.12 7.59
C LEU A 234 25.06 -1.32 6.09
N SER A 235 24.00 -2.01 5.70
CA SER A 235 23.69 -2.21 4.30
C SER A 235 23.07 -0.95 3.68
N THR A 236 23.38 -0.71 2.42
CA THR A 236 22.85 0.39 1.61
C THR A 236 22.51 -0.08 0.20
N GLU A 237 21.52 0.56 -0.42
CA GLU A 237 21.20 0.32 -1.83
C GLU A 237 22.36 0.76 -2.72
N ILE A 238 22.65 -0.01 -3.77
CA ILE A 238 23.64 0.37 -4.78
C ILE A 238 23.01 0.40 -6.16
N GLN A 239 23.56 1.22 -7.05
CA GLN A 239 23.17 1.18 -8.45
C GLN A 239 23.52 -0.20 -9.04
N ASN A 240 22.50 -0.89 -9.52
CA ASN A 240 22.62 -2.22 -10.09
C ASN A 240 21.86 -2.31 -11.41
N ASN A 241 22.37 -3.15 -12.32
CA ASN A 241 21.77 -3.41 -13.62
C ASN A 241 21.47 -4.90 -13.84
N THR A 242 21.50 -5.76 -12.81
CA THR A 242 21.10 -7.17 -12.98
C THR A 242 19.59 -7.32 -13.14
N PHE A 243 19.14 -8.53 -13.48
CA PHE A 243 17.71 -8.85 -13.49
C PHE A 243 17.26 -9.28 -12.10
N SER A 244 16.01 -8.96 -11.75
CA SER A 244 15.34 -9.46 -10.55
C SER A 244 14.26 -10.48 -10.93
N GLY A 245 14.20 -11.58 -10.20
CA GLY A 245 13.15 -12.59 -10.34
C GLY A 245 12.16 -12.52 -9.19
N ASN A 246 10.87 -12.64 -9.46
CA ASN A 246 9.84 -12.72 -8.43
C ASN A 246 8.82 -13.83 -8.74
N GLY A 247 8.19 -14.37 -7.71
CA GLY A 247 7.19 -15.43 -7.86
C GLY A 247 6.25 -15.54 -6.68
N TYR A 248 4.95 -15.65 -6.93
CA TYR A 248 3.87 -15.85 -5.95
C TYR A 248 3.05 -17.09 -6.32
N PHE A 249 2.86 -17.99 -5.37
CA PHE A 249 2.10 -19.22 -5.53
C PHE A 249 1.05 -19.30 -4.43
N PHE A 250 -0.18 -19.68 -4.77
CA PHE A 250 -1.26 -19.75 -3.78
C PHE A 250 -2.21 -20.90 -4.06
N TRP A 251 -2.51 -21.65 -3.01
CA TRP A 251 -3.49 -22.73 -3.05
C TRP A 251 -4.87 -22.23 -2.65
N GLN A 252 -5.88 -22.58 -3.44
CA GLN A 252 -7.26 -22.11 -3.26
C GLN A 252 -8.15 -23.23 -2.73
N PHE A 253 -8.42 -23.20 -1.43
CA PHE A 253 -9.19 -24.24 -0.74
C PHE A 253 -10.70 -24.17 -1.05
N GLN A 254 -11.21 -22.96 -1.29
CA GLN A 254 -12.62 -22.71 -1.58
C GLN A 254 -12.81 -22.32 -3.07
N ASP A 255 -13.44 -21.18 -3.37
CA ASP A 255 -13.64 -20.73 -4.74
C ASP A 255 -12.30 -20.50 -5.44
N VAL A 256 -12.17 -21.04 -6.66
CA VAL A 256 -11.01 -20.80 -7.51
C VAL A 256 -11.20 -19.45 -8.21
N VAL A 257 -10.43 -18.45 -7.78
CA VAL A 257 -10.38 -17.12 -8.37
C VAL A 257 -9.31 -17.08 -9.46
N LYS A 258 -9.78 -17.08 -10.71
CA LYS A 258 -8.95 -16.79 -11.88
C LYS A 258 -8.96 -15.29 -12.17
N SER A 259 -7.81 -14.70 -12.49
CA SER A 259 -7.70 -13.29 -12.82
C SER A 259 -6.59 -13.04 -13.82
N THR A 260 -6.90 -12.30 -14.88
CA THR A 260 -5.93 -11.74 -15.83
C THR A 260 -5.44 -10.35 -15.41
N SER A 261 -5.89 -9.85 -14.26
CA SER A 261 -5.44 -8.58 -13.69
C SER A 261 -4.14 -8.75 -12.91
N SER A 262 -3.24 -7.78 -13.00
CA SER A 262 -2.09 -7.67 -12.10
C SER A 262 -2.50 -7.42 -10.65
N PHE A 263 -3.74 -7.01 -10.39
CA PHE A 263 -4.24 -6.69 -9.05
C PHE A 263 -5.11 -7.80 -8.43
N PHE A 264 -4.92 -8.04 -7.13
CA PHE A 264 -5.79 -8.84 -6.27
C PHE A 264 -6.71 -7.94 -5.44
N PRO A 265 -7.99 -8.29 -5.30
CA PRO A 265 -8.86 -7.63 -4.34
C PRO A 265 -8.57 -8.09 -2.90
N MET A 266 -8.63 -7.18 -1.93
CA MET A 266 -8.46 -7.52 -0.50
C MET A 266 -9.79 -7.69 0.24
N SER A 267 -10.92 -7.54 -0.43
CA SER A 267 -12.25 -7.81 0.10
C SER A 267 -13.19 -8.15 -1.04
N TYR A 268 -14.02 -9.18 -0.86
CA TYR A 268 -15.11 -9.49 -1.80
C TYR A 268 -16.49 -9.07 -1.28
N ILE A 269 -16.58 -8.50 -0.06
CA ILE A 269 -17.83 -7.99 0.52
C ILE A 269 -18.93 -9.08 0.54
N GLY A 270 -18.53 -10.35 0.69
CA GLY A 270 -19.43 -11.51 0.69
C GLY A 270 -19.93 -11.95 -0.68
N SER A 271 -19.34 -11.48 -1.79
CA SER A 271 -19.71 -11.94 -3.13
C SER A 271 -19.07 -13.28 -3.53
N LYS A 272 -18.07 -13.74 -2.78
CA LYS A 272 -17.33 -15.00 -3.01
C LYS A 272 -16.93 -15.62 -1.68
N ARG A 273 -16.67 -16.93 -1.71
CA ARG A 273 -16.10 -17.69 -0.59
C ARG A 273 -14.67 -18.09 -0.95
N VAL A 274 -13.69 -17.37 -0.43
CA VAL A 274 -12.27 -17.53 -0.79
C VAL A 274 -11.45 -17.84 0.45
N LEU A 275 -10.67 -18.91 0.40
CA LEU A 275 -9.64 -19.24 1.39
C LEU A 275 -8.39 -19.63 0.63
N ASN A 276 -7.35 -18.80 0.74
CA ASN A 276 -6.09 -18.97 0.05
C ASN A 276 -4.93 -18.97 1.05
N LEU A 277 -4.01 -19.93 0.89
CA LEU A 277 -2.68 -19.90 1.51
C LEU A 277 -1.67 -19.63 0.39
N GLY A 278 -0.91 -18.54 0.52
CA GLY A 278 0.07 -18.10 -0.45
C GLY A 278 1.49 -18.11 0.11
N ALA A 279 2.46 -18.30 -0.77
CA ALA A 279 3.88 -18.10 -0.49
C ALA A 279 4.55 -17.47 -1.70
N GLY A 280 5.56 -16.64 -1.45
CA GLY A 280 6.14 -15.82 -2.49
C GLY A 280 7.55 -15.36 -2.21
N PHE A 281 8.23 -14.90 -3.25
CA PHE A 281 9.58 -14.39 -3.17
C PHE A 281 9.88 -13.28 -4.18
N THR A 282 10.93 -12.52 -3.87
CA THR A 282 11.71 -11.68 -4.80
C THR A 282 13.19 -11.94 -4.55
N PHE A 283 13.97 -12.04 -5.62
CA PHE A 283 15.42 -12.17 -5.60
C PHE A 283 16.04 -11.13 -6.55
N HIS A 284 17.01 -10.36 -6.07
CA HIS A 284 17.79 -9.43 -6.91
C HIS A 284 19.27 -9.54 -6.54
N PRO A 285 20.12 -10.14 -7.40
CA PRO A 285 21.50 -10.41 -7.06
C PRO A 285 22.35 -9.14 -7.00
N ARG A 286 23.25 -9.05 -6.02
CA ARG A 286 24.27 -8.00 -5.87
C ARG A 286 23.71 -6.57 -5.98
N SER A 287 22.54 -6.34 -5.39
CA SER A 287 21.83 -5.04 -5.38
C SER A 287 22.06 -4.22 -4.12
N MET A 288 22.73 -4.79 -3.12
CA MET A 288 23.05 -4.14 -1.84
C MET A 288 24.54 -4.22 -1.57
N ALA A 289 25.03 -3.33 -0.69
CA ALA A 289 26.41 -3.37 -0.21
C ALA A 289 26.53 -2.92 1.24
N SER A 290 27.56 -3.42 1.94
CA SER A 290 27.96 -2.94 3.27
C SER A 290 29.47 -3.02 3.42
N PHE A 291 30.01 -2.43 4.48
CA PHE A 291 31.38 -2.72 4.93
C PHE A 291 31.34 -3.72 6.08
N ASP A 292 32.31 -4.64 6.16
CA ASP A 292 32.44 -5.53 7.31
C ASP A 292 33.21 -4.86 8.47
N ASP A 293 33.50 -5.63 9.53
CA ASP A 293 34.26 -5.14 10.70
C ASP A 293 35.70 -4.72 10.34
N ASN A 294 36.25 -5.23 9.24
CA ASN A 294 37.58 -4.85 8.72
C ASN A 294 37.50 -3.69 7.71
N LYS A 295 36.33 -3.05 7.57
CA LYS A 295 36.06 -1.98 6.60
C LYS A 295 36.20 -2.40 5.13
N GLU A 296 36.09 -3.69 4.85
CA GLU A 296 36.10 -4.22 3.49
C GLU A 296 34.70 -4.20 2.88
N LEU A 297 34.60 -3.78 1.62
CA LEU A 297 33.33 -3.75 0.89
C LEU A 297 32.82 -5.16 0.60
N LYS A 298 31.56 -5.43 0.96
CA LYS A 298 30.84 -6.66 0.67
C LYS A 298 29.56 -6.33 -0.10
N TYR A 299 29.19 -7.19 -1.05
CA TYR A 299 27.94 -7.09 -1.79
C TYR A 299 26.97 -8.15 -1.32
N HIS A 300 25.69 -7.78 -1.27
CA HIS A 300 24.60 -8.66 -0.85
C HIS A 300 23.52 -8.74 -1.91
N ASP A 301 22.83 -9.88 -1.94
CA ASP A 301 21.62 -10.06 -2.73
C ASP A 301 20.42 -9.55 -1.91
N GLN A 302 19.39 -9.03 -2.57
CA GLN A 302 18.09 -8.86 -1.92
C GLN A 302 17.31 -10.17 -2.00
N VAL A 303 16.86 -10.66 -0.84
CA VAL A 303 15.99 -11.84 -0.73
C VAL A 303 14.77 -11.46 0.09
N PHE A 304 13.62 -11.39 -0.56
CA PHE A 304 12.35 -11.12 0.12
C PHE A 304 11.48 -12.35 0.03
N LEU A 305 10.97 -12.81 1.18
CA LEU A 305 10.09 -13.96 1.29
C LEU A 305 8.77 -13.52 1.92
N GLY A 306 7.68 -14.20 1.56
CA GLY A 306 6.38 -13.97 2.18
C GLY A 306 5.54 -15.24 2.25
N VAL A 307 4.74 -15.35 3.32
CA VAL A 307 3.69 -16.36 3.46
C VAL A 307 2.43 -15.67 3.95
N ASP A 308 1.32 -15.85 3.22
CA ASP A 308 0.05 -15.18 3.51
C ASP A 308 -1.15 -16.12 3.60
N LEU A 309 -2.15 -15.70 4.36
CA LEU A 309 -3.47 -16.30 4.44
C LEU A 309 -4.49 -15.23 4.09
N PHE A 310 -5.38 -15.53 3.14
CA PHE A 310 -6.50 -14.67 2.77
C PHE A 310 -7.82 -15.42 2.89
N LEU A 311 -8.75 -14.86 3.66
CA LEU A 311 -10.12 -15.34 3.84
C LEU A 311 -11.11 -14.25 3.41
N SER A 312 -12.13 -14.64 2.64
CA SER A 312 -13.32 -13.83 2.38
C SER A 312 -14.53 -14.75 2.44
N GLU A 313 -15.42 -14.51 3.41
CA GLU A 313 -16.49 -15.43 3.76
C GLU A 313 -17.83 -14.67 3.83
N PRO A 314 -18.84 -15.05 3.02
CA PRO A 314 -20.20 -14.54 3.19
C PRO A 314 -20.84 -15.16 4.44
N LEU A 315 -21.53 -14.35 5.22
CA LEU A 315 -22.18 -14.73 6.47
C LEU A 315 -23.70 -14.56 6.39
N LYS A 316 -24.41 -15.05 7.42
CA LYS A 316 -25.87 -14.97 7.49
C LYS A 316 -26.36 -13.51 7.45
N GLY A 317 -27.56 -13.32 6.89
CA GLY A 317 -28.19 -12.00 6.83
C GLY A 317 -27.43 -10.99 5.97
N GLY A 318 -26.61 -11.44 5.02
CA GLY A 318 -25.87 -10.56 4.11
C GLY A 318 -24.59 -9.98 4.70
N ALA A 319 -24.21 -10.32 5.93
CA ALA A 319 -22.91 -9.97 6.51
C ALA A 319 -21.74 -10.63 5.76
N ALA A 320 -20.52 -10.14 5.99
CA ALA A 320 -19.31 -10.75 5.41
C ALA A 320 -18.10 -10.51 6.31
N LEU A 321 -17.17 -11.47 6.32
CA LEU A 321 -15.89 -11.37 7.01
C LEU A 321 -14.77 -11.49 5.98
N ASP A 322 -13.87 -10.51 5.97
CA ASP A 322 -12.62 -10.54 5.22
C ASP A 322 -11.46 -10.52 6.23
N VAL A 323 -10.49 -11.43 6.08
CA VAL A 323 -9.28 -11.51 6.93
C VAL A 323 -8.07 -11.73 6.05
N TYR A 324 -6.99 -11.01 6.34
CA TYR A 324 -5.70 -11.19 5.71
C TYR A 324 -4.59 -11.18 6.77
N SER A 325 -3.68 -12.15 6.69
CA SER A 325 -2.47 -12.17 7.50
C SER A 325 -1.27 -12.52 6.64
N VAL A 326 -0.14 -11.89 6.87
CA VAL A 326 1.11 -12.15 6.14
C VAL A 326 2.29 -12.02 7.07
N TRP A 327 3.23 -12.94 6.91
CA TRP A 327 4.60 -12.82 7.41
C TRP A 327 5.52 -12.54 6.23
N TYR A 328 6.43 -11.60 6.41
CA TYR A 328 7.52 -11.31 5.51
C TYR A 328 8.85 -11.51 6.22
N HIS A 329 9.82 -12.01 5.48
CA HIS A 329 11.23 -11.94 5.83
C HIS A 329 11.95 -11.19 4.72
N TYR A 330 12.60 -10.09 5.07
CA TYR A 330 13.37 -9.29 4.13
C TYR A 330 14.84 -9.31 4.49
N ASP A 331 15.66 -9.75 3.55
CA ASP A 331 17.10 -9.65 3.62
C ASP A 331 17.57 -8.60 2.62
N PHE A 332 18.12 -7.52 3.16
CA PHE A 332 18.75 -6.43 2.42
C PHE A 332 20.26 -6.39 2.69
N GLY A 333 20.84 -7.37 3.37
CA GLY A 333 22.14 -7.26 4.07
C GLY A 333 21.99 -6.70 5.48
N PRO A 334 23.07 -6.56 6.25
CA PRO A 334 23.00 -6.30 7.69
C PRO A 334 22.38 -4.92 8.02
N ASN A 335 21.49 -4.89 9.00
CA ASN A 335 20.98 -3.66 9.65
C ASN A 335 20.34 -2.60 8.73
N TYR A 336 19.91 -2.97 7.51
CA TYR A 336 19.22 -2.04 6.63
C TYR A 336 17.95 -1.52 7.29
N LEU A 337 17.72 -0.21 7.21
CA LEU A 337 16.49 0.44 7.64
C LEU A 337 16.08 1.50 6.63
N ARG A 338 14.77 1.60 6.39
CA ARG A 338 14.19 2.64 5.56
C ARG A 338 12.94 3.21 6.18
N SER A 339 12.99 4.52 6.39
CA SER A 339 11.85 5.32 6.83
C SER A 339 10.99 5.75 5.67
N ALA A 340 9.68 5.80 5.88
CA ALA A 340 8.74 6.37 4.93
C ALA A 340 7.50 6.92 5.64
N GLY A 341 6.81 7.84 4.96
CA GLY A 341 5.49 8.34 5.34
C GLY A 341 4.64 8.47 4.09
N ILE A 342 3.32 8.28 4.21
CA ILE A 342 2.41 8.47 3.08
C ILE A 342 2.07 9.96 2.97
N ILE A 343 2.47 10.60 1.88
CA ILE A 343 2.31 12.04 1.62
C ILE A 343 2.92 12.87 2.79
N PRO A 344 4.24 12.82 3.00
CA PRO A 344 4.90 13.71 3.95
C PRO A 344 4.77 15.16 3.46
N VAL A 345 4.34 16.07 4.33
CA VAL A 345 4.03 17.49 4.01
C VAL A 345 4.79 18.47 4.91
N ASP A 346 5.90 18.02 5.50
CA ASP A 346 6.78 18.80 6.36
C ASP A 346 7.94 19.44 5.58
N GLY A 347 8.48 20.53 6.14
CA GLY A 347 9.64 21.28 5.61
C GLY A 347 11.00 20.75 6.06
N GLY A 348 11.02 19.59 6.73
CA GLY A 348 12.22 18.96 7.26
C GLY A 348 12.19 18.78 8.78
N GLN A 349 13.38 18.52 9.33
CA GLN A 349 13.58 18.28 10.75
C GLN A 349 14.71 19.17 11.28
N ASP A 350 14.54 19.68 12.50
CA ASP A 350 15.63 20.25 13.27
C ASP A 350 16.76 19.22 13.48
N SER A 351 18.01 19.67 13.41
CA SER A 351 19.19 18.80 13.44
C SER A 351 19.37 18.05 14.77
N GLU A 352 19.07 18.68 15.91
CA GLU A 352 19.22 18.04 17.22
C GLU A 352 18.20 16.91 17.37
N ALA A 353 16.95 17.18 16.97
CA ALA A 353 15.92 16.16 16.93
C ALA A 353 16.20 15.05 15.89
N GLY A 354 16.83 15.39 14.75
CA GLY A 354 17.19 14.42 13.71
C GLY A 354 18.18 13.35 14.18
N ASN A 355 19.08 13.70 15.10
CA ASN A 355 20.02 12.75 15.70
C ASN A 355 19.31 11.76 16.64
N LEU A 356 18.37 12.25 17.46
CA LEU A 356 17.60 11.43 18.40
C LEU A 356 16.50 10.60 17.74
N TYR A 357 15.89 11.13 16.66
CA TYR A 357 14.77 10.52 15.94
C TYR A 357 15.11 10.33 14.45
N PRO A 358 16.09 9.46 14.13
CA PRO A 358 16.59 9.28 12.76
C PRO A 358 15.57 8.71 11.77
N GLN A 359 14.37 8.30 12.23
CA GLN A 359 13.27 8.00 11.30
C GLN A 359 12.78 9.23 10.50
N GLY A 360 13.13 10.45 10.91
CA GLY A 360 12.86 11.69 10.18
C GLY A 360 11.65 12.47 10.68
N SER A 361 11.41 13.63 10.07
CA SER A 361 10.30 14.54 10.35
C SER A 361 8.92 14.05 9.88
N GLY A 362 7.88 14.80 10.25
CA GLY A 362 6.50 14.53 9.89
C GLY A 362 6.00 13.28 10.59
N HIS A 363 5.28 12.42 9.87
CA HIS A 363 4.78 11.14 10.37
C HIS A 363 5.58 9.94 9.87
N ARG A 364 6.86 10.15 9.50
CA ARG A 364 7.75 9.08 9.05
C ARG A 364 8.03 8.09 10.19
N TYR A 365 8.22 6.83 9.82
CA TYR A 365 8.64 5.75 10.72
C TYR A 365 9.42 4.71 9.91
N TYR A 366 10.18 3.84 10.57
CA TYR A 366 10.86 2.72 9.92
C TYR A 366 9.84 1.71 9.38
N VAL A 367 9.65 1.70 8.07
CA VAL A 367 8.63 0.86 7.41
C VAL A 367 9.25 -0.45 6.92
N ILE A 368 10.49 -0.39 6.45
CA ILE A 368 11.19 -1.48 5.78
C ILE A 368 12.57 -1.61 6.39
N GLY A 369 13.05 -2.83 6.55
CA GLY A 369 14.37 -3.12 7.07
C GLY A 369 14.71 -4.60 6.90
N THR A 370 15.95 -4.95 7.19
CA THR A 370 16.36 -6.35 7.29
C THR A 370 15.74 -6.99 8.52
N GLY A 371 15.03 -8.10 8.34
CA GLY A 371 14.35 -8.82 9.41
C GLY A 371 12.92 -9.22 9.03
N ASP A 372 12.06 -9.28 10.04
CA ASP A 372 10.72 -9.86 9.92
C ASP A 372 9.61 -8.81 10.08
N VAL A 373 8.56 -8.95 9.28
CA VAL A 373 7.33 -8.15 9.42
C VAL A 373 6.12 -9.06 9.44
N TRP A 374 5.29 -8.94 10.47
CA TRP A 374 3.98 -9.55 10.52
C TRP A 374 2.89 -8.49 10.33
N TYR A 375 1.95 -8.72 9.44
CA TYR A 375 0.79 -7.85 9.24
C TYR A 375 -0.50 -8.66 9.22
N THR A 376 -1.49 -8.26 10.01
CA THR A 376 -2.83 -8.83 10.00
C THR A 376 -3.87 -7.74 9.88
N SER A 377 -4.91 -7.96 9.08
CA SER A 377 -6.09 -7.08 8.98
C SER A 377 -7.37 -7.90 8.87
N ALA A 378 -8.45 -7.37 9.45
CA ALA A 378 -9.76 -7.99 9.39
C ALA A 378 -10.84 -6.92 9.24
N ALA A 379 -11.86 -7.20 8.44
CA ALA A 379 -12.99 -6.32 8.21
C ALA A 379 -14.30 -7.11 8.24
N TYR A 380 -15.28 -6.60 8.99
CA TYR A 380 -16.59 -7.24 9.14
C TYR A 380 -17.69 -6.34 8.59
N LYS A 381 -18.34 -6.73 7.51
CA LYS A 381 -19.50 -6.03 6.97
C LYS A 381 -20.75 -6.43 7.75
N LEU A 382 -21.45 -5.42 8.29
CA LEU A 382 -22.66 -5.66 9.09
C LEU A 382 -23.78 -6.35 8.27
N PRO A 383 -24.66 -7.13 8.92
CA PRO A 383 -25.85 -7.70 8.31
C PRO A 383 -26.78 -6.68 7.67
N ASP A 384 -27.53 -7.11 6.67
CA ASP A 384 -28.35 -6.25 5.84
C ASP A 384 -29.55 -5.61 6.54
N ASN A 385 -29.99 -6.21 7.65
CA ASN A 385 -31.09 -5.76 8.48
C ASN A 385 -30.70 -4.64 9.48
N ILE A 386 -29.41 -4.36 9.67
CA ILE A 386 -28.93 -3.25 10.53
C ILE A 386 -28.93 -1.95 9.70
N ASN A 387 -30.05 -1.62 9.06
CA ASN A 387 -30.14 -0.55 8.06
C ASN A 387 -31.18 0.51 8.41
N GLY A 388 -30.72 1.74 8.68
CA GLY A 388 -31.51 2.97 8.63
C GLY A 388 -31.01 4.00 7.60
N TRP A 389 -29.86 3.75 6.95
CA TRP A 389 -29.14 4.71 6.09
C TRP A 389 -28.85 4.14 4.69
N LEU A 390 -28.41 5.00 3.76
CA LEU A 390 -28.19 4.69 2.33
C LEU A 390 -27.06 3.67 2.05
N GLY A 391 -26.18 3.37 3.00
CA GLY A 391 -24.99 2.51 2.84
C GLY A 391 -24.86 1.38 3.87
N LYS A 392 -23.72 0.68 3.84
CA LYS A 392 -23.36 -0.43 4.76
C LYS A 392 -22.11 -0.09 5.55
N LEU A 393 -22.10 -0.40 6.84
CA LEU A 393 -20.91 -0.27 7.67
C LEU A 393 -20.04 -1.53 7.61
N GLN A 394 -18.73 -1.32 7.53
CA GLN A 394 -17.72 -2.35 7.64
C GLN A 394 -16.60 -1.85 8.56
N PRO A 395 -16.72 -2.03 9.89
CA PRO A 395 -15.59 -1.86 10.81
C PRO A 395 -14.43 -2.77 10.43
N PHE A 396 -13.22 -2.28 10.66
CA PHE A 396 -11.99 -3.03 10.45
C PHE A 396 -10.93 -2.68 11.50
N ALA A 397 -9.96 -3.56 11.64
CA ALA A 397 -8.74 -3.30 12.37
C ALA A 397 -7.55 -3.96 11.65
N ALA A 398 -6.36 -3.42 11.86
CA ALA A 398 -5.11 -4.03 11.44
C ALA A 398 -4.01 -3.85 12.49
N PHE A 399 -3.03 -4.74 12.44
CA PHE A 399 -1.87 -4.76 13.31
C PHE A 399 -0.63 -5.09 12.49
N THR A 400 0.44 -4.33 12.71
CA THR A 400 1.77 -4.58 12.16
C THR A 400 2.75 -4.79 13.30
N LEU A 401 3.56 -5.83 13.23
CA LEU A 401 4.71 -6.07 14.09
C LEU A 401 5.97 -6.14 13.21
N GLN A 402 7.00 -5.41 13.59
CA GLN A 402 8.27 -5.33 12.87
C GLN A 402 9.40 -5.69 13.83
N ASN A 403 10.27 -6.58 13.39
CA ASN A 403 11.51 -6.92 14.08
C ASN A 403 12.65 -6.70 13.09
N PHE A 404 13.29 -5.54 13.16
CA PHE A 404 14.38 -5.18 12.26
C PHE A 404 15.72 -5.24 12.97
N GLU A 405 16.72 -5.80 12.31
CA GLU A 405 18.07 -5.96 12.88
C GLU A 405 18.70 -4.63 13.29
N GLY A 406 18.39 -3.55 12.57
CA GLY A 406 18.93 -2.22 12.80
C GLY A 406 18.33 -1.47 13.99
N LEU A 407 17.38 -2.06 14.73
CA LEU A 407 16.68 -1.46 15.87
C LEU A 407 16.83 -2.35 17.12
N ASN A 408 16.74 -1.75 18.32
CA ASN A 408 16.81 -2.51 19.58
C ASN A 408 15.46 -3.10 19.99
N ASP A 409 14.37 -2.42 19.62
CA ASP A 409 13.01 -2.77 20.01
C ASP A 409 12.13 -3.18 18.83
N LEU A 410 11.08 -3.93 19.14
CA LEU A 410 10.02 -4.27 18.20
C LEU A 410 9.16 -3.05 17.85
N GLY A 411 8.96 -2.82 16.55
CA GLY A 411 8.00 -1.83 16.06
C GLY A 411 6.58 -2.38 16.05
N THR A 412 5.61 -1.65 16.58
CA THR A 412 4.19 -2.03 16.50
C THR A 412 3.31 -0.89 16.00
N MET A 413 2.42 -1.21 15.06
CA MET A 413 1.40 -0.29 14.56
C MET A 413 0.01 -0.87 14.71
N TYR A 414 -0.96 0.01 14.98
CA TYR A 414 -2.37 -0.35 15.13
C TYR A 414 -3.21 0.54 14.24
N ASP A 415 -4.08 -0.05 13.44
CA ASP A 415 -5.09 0.66 12.67
C ASP A 415 -6.48 0.22 13.13
N ILE A 416 -7.36 1.19 13.37
CA ILE A 416 -8.78 0.92 13.61
C ILE A 416 -9.61 1.90 12.80
N GLY A 417 -10.68 1.41 12.19
CA GLY A 417 -11.52 2.26 11.36
C GLY A 417 -12.83 1.63 10.93
N VAL A 418 -13.54 2.38 10.11
CA VAL A 418 -14.82 1.97 9.53
C VAL A 418 -14.91 2.44 8.10
N ASN A 419 -15.32 1.54 7.21
CA ASN A 419 -15.80 1.91 5.89
C ASN A 419 -17.32 2.09 5.94
N TYR A 420 -17.81 3.18 5.34
CA TYR A 420 -19.21 3.36 4.99
C TYR A 420 -19.36 3.16 3.47
N LEU A 421 -19.92 2.01 3.10
CA LEU A 421 -20.01 1.51 1.73
C LEU A 421 -21.35 1.91 1.13
N PHE A 422 -21.39 2.96 0.31
CA PHE A 422 -22.57 3.30 -0.49
C PHE A 422 -22.80 2.25 -1.57
N TYR A 423 -21.71 1.82 -2.21
CA TYR A 423 -21.75 0.74 -3.20
C TYR A 423 -20.43 -0.05 -3.23
N LYS A 424 -20.41 -1.18 -2.51
CA LYS A 424 -19.23 -2.05 -2.36
C LYS A 424 -17.97 -1.22 -2.03
N GLN A 425 -16.79 -1.61 -2.55
CA GLN A 425 -15.58 -0.80 -2.47
C GLN A 425 -15.55 0.35 -3.52
N LYS A 426 -16.57 0.50 -4.38
CA LYS A 426 -16.50 1.48 -5.47
C LYS A 426 -16.81 2.89 -5.00
N ILE A 427 -17.87 3.04 -4.20
CA ILE A 427 -18.26 4.32 -3.61
C ILE A 427 -18.25 4.12 -2.10
N LYS A 428 -17.25 4.68 -1.44
CA LYS A 428 -17.11 4.56 0.01
C LYS A 428 -16.53 5.81 0.66
N MET A 429 -16.88 5.96 1.92
CA MET A 429 -16.14 6.79 2.87
C MET A 429 -15.38 5.88 3.82
N THR A 430 -14.20 6.30 4.26
CA THR A 430 -13.43 5.57 5.26
C THR A 430 -12.92 6.54 6.32
N ALA A 431 -13.07 6.19 7.59
CA ALA A 431 -12.40 6.88 8.68
C ALA A 431 -11.47 5.88 9.37
N GLN A 432 -10.21 6.25 9.57
CA GLN A 432 -9.21 5.42 10.23
C GLN A 432 -8.38 6.25 11.22
N TYR A 433 -8.12 5.67 12.38
CA TYR A 433 -7.08 6.13 13.29
C TYR A 433 -5.93 5.10 13.30
N THR A 434 -4.70 5.58 13.19
CA THR A 434 -3.49 4.76 13.25
C THR A 434 -2.60 5.24 14.40
N LEU A 435 -2.02 4.30 15.14
CA LEU A 435 -0.92 4.52 16.07
C LEU A 435 0.35 3.93 15.47
N ARG A 436 1.39 4.74 15.32
CA ARG A 436 2.72 4.33 14.82
C ARG A 436 3.78 4.50 15.92
N PRO A 437 4.83 3.67 15.95
CA PRO A 437 5.88 3.78 16.94
C PRO A 437 6.77 4.99 16.64
N LEU A 438 7.32 5.59 17.69
CA LEU A 438 8.43 6.53 17.62
C LEU A 438 9.64 5.90 18.29
N PHE A 439 10.71 5.72 17.52
CA PHE A 439 11.98 5.21 18.02
C PHE A 439 12.88 6.37 18.44
N GLU A 440 13.50 6.26 19.60
CA GLU A 440 14.44 7.24 20.13
C GLU A 440 15.78 6.58 20.41
N VAL A 441 16.83 7.10 19.79
CA VAL A 441 18.21 6.66 19.98
C VAL A 441 18.65 6.92 21.41
N GLN A 442 19.25 5.91 22.06
CA GLN A 442 19.71 6.00 23.44
C GLN A 442 21.22 6.23 23.56
N ASP A 443 21.98 5.88 22.50
CA ASP A 443 23.42 6.06 22.41
C ASP A 443 23.75 6.72 21.06
N LEU A 444 24.01 8.03 21.11
CA LEU A 444 24.37 8.84 19.94
C LEU A 444 25.84 8.66 19.52
N ASP A 445 26.68 8.14 20.42
CA ASP A 445 28.13 7.98 20.18
C ASP A 445 28.44 6.60 19.57
N ALA A 446 27.48 5.68 19.53
CA ALA A 446 27.60 4.40 18.86
C ALA A 446 27.82 4.57 17.35
N GLU A 447 28.63 3.69 16.75
CA GLU A 447 28.84 3.68 15.28
C GLU A 447 27.53 3.48 14.50
N LEU A 448 26.58 2.73 15.09
CA LEU A 448 25.22 2.55 14.59
C LEU A 448 24.20 2.98 15.65
N PRO A 449 23.87 4.29 15.75
CA PRO A 449 23.01 4.79 16.82
C PRO A 449 21.62 4.12 16.83
N THR A 450 21.07 3.75 15.67
CA THR A 450 19.75 3.10 15.56
C THR A 450 19.68 1.75 16.28
N LYS A 451 20.80 1.04 16.46
CA LYS A 451 20.87 -0.21 17.24
C LYS A 451 20.56 0.00 18.73
N SER A 452 20.66 1.23 19.22
CA SER A 452 20.27 1.59 20.59
C SER A 452 18.82 2.07 20.66
N ALA A 453 18.15 2.26 19.52
CA ALA A 453 16.86 2.93 19.48
C ALA A 453 15.73 2.05 20.03
N ILE A 454 14.99 2.61 20.99
CA ILE A 454 13.86 1.98 21.68
C ILE A 454 12.57 2.73 21.37
N VAL A 455 11.42 2.07 21.53
CA VAL A 455 10.12 2.72 21.34
C VAL A 455 9.75 3.51 22.60
N THR A 456 9.74 4.84 22.52
CA THR A 456 9.43 5.70 23.67
C THR A 456 7.98 6.17 23.71
N GLU A 457 7.34 6.29 22.55
CA GLU A 457 5.92 6.64 22.44
C GLU A 457 5.29 6.15 21.12
N HIS A 458 3.97 6.26 21.03
CA HIS A 458 3.23 6.10 19.78
C HIS A 458 2.59 7.43 19.39
N LYS A 459 2.67 7.79 18.10
CA LYS A 459 2.01 8.97 17.53
C LYS A 459 0.78 8.56 16.73
N GLY A 460 -0.28 9.35 16.88
CA GLY A 460 -1.56 9.17 16.23
C GLY A 460 -1.65 9.86 14.87
N GLN A 461 -2.42 9.26 13.97
CA GLN A 461 -2.95 9.94 12.79
C GLN A 461 -4.41 9.56 12.59
N PHE A 462 -5.24 10.53 12.21
CA PHE A 462 -6.61 10.32 11.79
C PHE A 462 -6.74 10.71 10.32
N ILE A 463 -7.29 9.82 9.50
CA ILE A 463 -7.54 10.10 8.09
C ILE A 463 -8.99 9.77 7.76
N PHE A 464 -9.65 10.74 7.13
CA PHE A 464 -10.92 10.55 6.46
C PHE A 464 -10.70 10.49 4.95
N GLN A 465 -11.25 9.48 4.29
CA GLN A 465 -11.14 9.27 2.85
C GLN A 465 -12.51 9.29 2.17
N LEU A 466 -12.56 9.95 1.02
CA LEU A 466 -13.60 9.76 0.01
C LEU A 466 -13.02 8.94 -1.15
N GLN A 467 -13.76 7.91 -1.58
CA GLN A 467 -13.37 7.07 -2.72
C GLN A 467 -14.51 6.91 -3.72
N PHE A 468 -14.18 7.08 -5.01
CA PHE A 468 -15.05 6.81 -6.13
C PHE A 468 -14.31 5.97 -7.19
N VAL A 469 -14.99 4.97 -7.74
CA VAL A 469 -14.48 4.07 -8.79
C VAL A 469 -15.58 3.74 -9.79
N LEU A 470 -15.32 4.03 -11.06
CA LEU A 470 -16.15 3.65 -12.21
C LEU A 470 -15.66 2.32 -12.80
#